data_AF-A0A2E7QGX1-F1
#
_entry.id   AF-A0A2E7QGX1-F1
#
_cell.length_a   1.000
_cell.length_b   1.000
_cell.length_c   1.000
_cell.angle_alpha   90.00
_cell.angle_beta   90.00
_cell.angle_gamma   90.00
#
_symmetry.space_group_name_H-M   'P 1'
#
loop_
_entity.id
_entity.type
_entity.pdbx_description
1 polymer ?
#
loop_
_entity_poly.entity_id
_entity_poly.type
_entity_poly.pdbx_seq_one_letter_code
_entity_poly.pdbx_strand_id
1 'polypeptide(L)'
;MVFGTLKDLQDNLAPRARLLGLDVGSKTIGLAVSNSDLTVATSIDTIRRKKFTKDFETLQSIITERNVGGLVIGLPVSMDGGEGPACQPIRQFGQNVLDRLDIAITYWDERLSTSAVERFLIDEADMTRKRRGEVVDKMAATYILQGALDSIN
;
A
#
# COMPACT_ATOMS: atom_id res chain seq x y z
N MET A 1 -7.63 -9.92 -10.21
CA MET A 1 -7.95 -11.02 -9.26
C MET A 1 -7.57 -10.61 -7.83
N VAL A 2 -8.28 -11.05 -6.79
CA VAL A 2 -7.91 -10.80 -5.39
C VAL A 2 -7.32 -12.07 -4.76
N PHE A 3 -6.16 -11.94 -4.12
CA PHE A 3 -5.44 -13.01 -3.42
C PHE A 3 -5.52 -12.84 -1.90
N GLY A 4 -5.69 -13.95 -1.18
CA GLY A 4 -5.84 -13.96 0.28
C GLY A 4 -4.54 -13.67 1.03
N THR A 5 -3.39 -13.97 0.43
CA THR A 5 -2.06 -13.68 1.00
C THR A 5 -1.15 -13.05 -0.04
N LEU A 6 -0.09 -12.37 0.42
CA LEU A 6 0.95 -11.88 -0.48
C LEU A 6 1.69 -13.04 -1.17
N LYS A 7 1.86 -14.17 -0.48
CA LYS A 7 2.53 -15.34 -1.05
C LYS A 7 1.80 -15.88 -2.27
N ASP A 8 0.48 -16.03 -2.18
CA ASP A 8 -0.34 -16.47 -3.30
C ASP A 8 -0.27 -15.48 -4.47
N LEU A 9 -0.24 -14.18 -4.17
CA LEU A 9 -0.07 -13.14 -5.19
C LEU A 9 1.30 -13.27 -5.87
N GLN A 10 2.38 -13.40 -5.11
CA GLN A 10 3.75 -13.54 -5.61
C GLN A 10 3.87 -14.71 -6.59
N ASP A 11 3.29 -15.85 -6.26
CA ASP A 11 3.35 -17.07 -7.07
C ASP A 11 2.63 -16.92 -8.42
N ASN A 12 1.80 -15.88 -8.58
CA ASN A 12 1.07 -15.54 -9.81
C ASN A 12 1.65 -14.31 -10.55
N LEU A 13 2.77 -13.74 -10.09
CA LEU A 13 3.41 -12.62 -10.77
C LEU A 13 4.25 -13.08 -11.97
N ALA A 14 4.30 -12.23 -13.00
CA ALA A 14 5.28 -12.39 -14.07
C ALA A 14 6.72 -12.23 -13.51
N PRO A 15 7.73 -12.91 -14.10
CA PRO A 15 9.11 -12.78 -13.65
C PRO A 15 9.58 -11.33 -13.62
N ARG A 16 10.24 -10.94 -12.51
CA ARG A 16 10.73 -9.58 -12.25
C ARG A 16 9.67 -8.48 -12.21
N ALA A 17 8.38 -8.83 -12.19
CA ALA A 17 7.32 -7.85 -11.96
C ALA A 17 7.44 -7.30 -10.54
N ARG A 18 7.17 -5.99 -10.40
CA ARG A 18 7.20 -5.30 -9.10
C ARG A 18 5.82 -5.28 -8.46
N LEU A 19 5.79 -5.03 -7.17
CA LEU A 19 4.59 -4.73 -6.41
C LEU A 19 4.46 -3.24 -6.17
N LEU A 20 3.22 -2.76 -6.17
CA LEU A 20 2.89 -1.39 -5.79
C LEU A 20 2.05 -1.40 -4.52
N GLY A 21 2.58 -0.79 -3.46
CA GLY A 21 1.90 -0.56 -2.19
C GLY A 21 1.06 0.70 -2.23
N LEU A 22 -0.17 0.61 -1.77
CA LEU A 22 -1.14 1.71 -1.72
C LEU A 22 -1.61 1.95 -0.29
N ASP A 23 -1.44 3.18 0.19
CA ASP A 23 -2.16 3.72 1.35
C ASP A 23 -3.34 4.58 0.86
N VAL A 24 -4.58 4.08 0.97
CA VAL A 24 -5.76 4.70 0.37
C VAL A 24 -6.50 5.57 1.39
N GLY A 25 -6.08 6.82 1.51
CA GLY A 25 -6.76 7.83 2.31
C GLY A 25 -7.94 8.51 1.59
N SER A 26 -8.74 9.28 2.33
CA SER A 26 -9.90 10.01 1.76
C SER A 26 -9.51 11.13 0.79
N LYS A 27 -8.33 11.73 0.97
CA LYS A 27 -7.82 12.87 0.17
C LYS A 27 -6.62 12.51 -0.70
N THR A 28 -5.89 11.47 -0.36
CA THR A 28 -4.61 11.11 -0.97
C THR A 28 -4.49 9.60 -1.09
N ILE A 29 -3.67 9.14 -2.04
CA ILE A 29 -3.20 7.76 -2.12
C ILE A 29 -1.68 7.78 -2.07
N GLY A 30 -1.10 7.32 -0.97
CA GLY A 30 0.35 7.16 -0.85
C GLY A 30 0.81 5.98 -1.68
N LEU A 31 1.95 6.10 -2.38
CA LEU A 31 2.47 5.06 -3.27
C LEU A 31 3.89 4.65 -2.89
N ALA A 32 4.12 3.33 -2.82
CA ALA A 32 5.45 2.75 -2.74
C ALA A 32 5.60 1.61 -3.74
N VAL A 33 6.82 1.37 -4.24
CA VAL A 33 7.11 0.28 -5.18
C VAL A 33 8.18 -0.65 -4.62
N SER A 34 8.10 -1.94 -4.94
CA SER A 34 9.14 -2.88 -4.58
C SER A 34 10.30 -2.85 -5.60
N ASN A 35 11.47 -3.35 -5.21
CA ASN A 35 12.46 -3.85 -6.17
C ASN A 35 11.94 -5.12 -6.89
N SER A 36 12.65 -5.57 -7.93
CA SER A 36 12.26 -6.77 -8.70
C SER A 36 12.44 -8.08 -7.93
N ASP A 37 13.20 -8.05 -6.84
CA ASP A 37 13.46 -9.22 -6.00
C ASP A 37 12.44 -9.34 -4.86
N LEU A 38 11.50 -8.39 -4.75
CA LEU A 38 10.44 -8.35 -3.75
C LEU A 38 10.95 -8.37 -2.31
N THR A 39 12.03 -7.61 -2.04
CA THR A 39 12.66 -7.53 -0.71
C THR A 39 12.64 -6.13 -0.11
N VAL A 40 12.59 -5.08 -0.94
CA VAL A 40 12.68 -3.69 -0.49
C VAL A 40 11.57 -2.86 -1.10
N ALA A 41 10.86 -2.11 -0.27
CA ALA A 41 9.89 -1.08 -0.67
C ALA A 41 10.52 0.31 -0.71
N THR A 42 10.12 1.15 -1.66
CA THR A 42 10.57 2.55 -1.76
C THR A 42 9.39 3.46 -2.08
N SER A 43 9.25 4.55 -1.31
CA SER A 43 8.25 5.60 -1.57
C SER A 43 8.49 6.24 -2.93
N ILE A 44 7.45 6.46 -3.72
CA ILE A 44 7.58 7.02 -5.08
C ILE A 44 6.76 8.28 -5.33
N ASP A 45 5.53 8.36 -4.84
CA ASP A 45 4.65 9.51 -5.11
C ASP A 45 3.41 9.49 -4.19
N THR A 46 2.57 10.51 -4.31
CA THR A 46 1.26 10.59 -3.66
C THR A 46 0.23 11.16 -4.62
N ILE A 47 -0.79 10.37 -4.95
CA ILE A 47 -1.91 10.85 -5.77
C ILE A 47 -2.83 11.69 -4.89
N ARG A 48 -3.05 12.97 -5.25
CA ARG A 48 -4.09 13.80 -4.63
C ARG A 48 -5.44 13.48 -5.29
N ARG A 49 -6.34 12.86 -4.52
CA ARG A 49 -7.62 12.36 -5.03
C ARG A 49 -8.52 13.50 -5.50
N LYS A 50 -9.09 13.34 -6.68
CA LYS A 50 -10.09 14.26 -7.25
C LYS A 50 -11.32 13.46 -7.67
N LYS A 51 -11.25 12.83 -8.84
CA LYS A 51 -12.28 11.96 -9.38
C LYS A 51 -11.63 10.62 -9.65
N PHE A 52 -12.31 9.53 -9.31
CA PHE A 52 -11.76 8.18 -9.46
C PHE A 52 -11.15 7.93 -10.85
N THR A 53 -11.79 8.39 -11.93
CA THR A 53 -11.23 8.23 -13.29
C THR A 53 -9.86 8.89 -13.46
N LYS A 54 -9.65 10.10 -12.92
CA LYS A 54 -8.35 10.79 -13.01
C LYS A 54 -7.30 10.18 -12.09
N ASP A 55 -7.73 9.76 -10.91
CA ASP A 55 -6.87 9.06 -9.95
C ASP A 55 -6.40 7.73 -10.56
N PHE A 56 -7.30 6.99 -11.22
CA PHE A 56 -7.03 5.73 -11.90
C PHE A 56 -6.12 5.90 -13.14
N GLU A 57 -6.33 6.93 -13.97
CA GLU A 57 -5.43 7.22 -15.10
C GLU A 57 -3.97 7.40 -14.61
N THR A 58 -3.80 8.09 -13.49
CA THR A 58 -2.47 8.31 -12.88
C THR A 58 -1.90 7.00 -12.35
N LEU A 59 -2.70 6.21 -11.62
CA LEU A 59 -2.31 4.91 -11.12
C LEU A 59 -1.91 3.94 -12.25
N GLN A 60 -2.68 3.89 -13.33
CA GLN A 60 -2.43 3.03 -14.49
C GLN A 60 -1.11 3.40 -15.20
N SER A 61 -0.83 4.70 -15.33
CA SER A 61 0.45 5.18 -15.88
C SER A 61 1.62 4.66 -15.05
N ILE A 62 1.54 4.77 -13.72
CA ILE A 62 2.59 4.30 -12.80
C ILE A 62 2.77 2.78 -12.86
N ILE A 63 1.66 2.03 -12.91
CA ILE A 63 1.68 0.57 -13.03
C ILE A 63 2.46 0.15 -14.29
N THR A 64 2.17 0.82 -15.41
CA THR A 64 2.79 0.52 -16.71
C THR A 64 4.26 0.91 -16.71
N GLU A 65 4.59 2.14 -16.32
CA GLU A 65 5.96 2.67 -16.32
C GLU A 65 6.90 1.86 -15.45
N ARG A 66 6.42 1.35 -14.31
CA ARG A 66 7.24 0.65 -13.32
C ARG A 66 7.23 -0.87 -13.45
N ASN A 67 6.54 -1.43 -14.44
CA ASN A 67 6.34 -2.87 -14.63
C ASN A 67 5.76 -3.54 -13.37
N VAL A 68 4.65 -2.98 -12.87
CA VAL A 68 3.95 -3.49 -11.70
C VAL A 68 3.03 -4.64 -12.13
N GLY A 69 3.18 -5.79 -11.49
CA GLY A 69 2.34 -6.98 -11.72
C GLY A 69 1.24 -7.18 -10.68
N GLY A 70 1.33 -6.50 -9.53
CA GLY A 70 0.33 -6.63 -8.47
C GLY A 70 0.30 -5.45 -7.51
N LEU A 71 -0.84 -5.27 -6.86
CA LEU A 71 -1.10 -4.24 -5.87
C LEU A 71 -1.21 -4.84 -4.46
N VAL A 72 -0.59 -4.15 -3.51
CA VAL A 72 -0.74 -4.42 -2.08
C VAL A 72 -1.45 -3.21 -1.48
N ILE A 73 -2.70 -3.39 -1.05
CA ILE A 73 -3.52 -2.30 -0.53
C ILE A 73 -3.64 -2.44 0.98
N GLY A 74 -3.18 -1.45 1.72
CA GLY A 74 -3.31 -1.47 3.17
C GLY A 74 -4.76 -1.43 3.63
N LEU A 75 -5.06 -2.18 4.71
CA LEU A 75 -6.39 -2.34 5.28
C LEU A 75 -6.34 -2.12 6.80
N PRO A 76 -7.10 -1.15 7.34
CA PRO A 76 -7.09 -0.80 8.75
C PRO A 76 -8.02 -1.74 9.53
N VAL A 77 -7.59 -3.00 9.67
CA VAL A 77 -8.32 -3.99 10.47
C VAL A 77 -8.08 -3.77 11.96
N SER A 78 -9.08 -4.12 12.75
CA SER A 78 -9.05 -4.01 14.22
C SER A 78 -8.05 -5.01 14.82
N MET A 79 -7.62 -4.80 16.07
CA MET A 79 -6.62 -5.67 16.72
C MET A 79 -7.05 -7.14 16.82
N ASP A 80 -8.36 -7.41 16.88
CA ASP A 80 -8.95 -8.75 16.85
C ASP A 80 -9.04 -9.36 15.44
N GLY A 81 -8.55 -8.66 14.41
CA GLY A 81 -8.61 -9.04 13.00
C GLY A 81 -9.92 -8.65 12.29
N GLY A 82 -10.85 -8.00 12.99
CA GLY A 82 -12.15 -7.61 12.43
C GLY A 82 -12.09 -6.39 11.51
N GLU A 83 -12.79 -6.45 10.38
CA GLU A 83 -12.97 -5.31 9.49
C GLU A 83 -14.03 -4.34 10.00
N GLY A 84 -13.62 -3.09 10.23
CA GLY A 84 -14.53 -2.00 10.57
C GLY A 84 -15.06 -1.24 9.34
N PRO A 85 -15.92 -0.23 9.53
CA PRO A 85 -16.45 0.62 8.45
C PRO A 85 -15.38 1.30 7.58
N ALA A 86 -14.18 1.53 8.13
CA ALA A 86 -13.05 2.12 7.41
C ALA A 86 -12.49 1.21 6.29
N CYS A 87 -12.70 -0.10 6.37
CA CYS A 87 -12.26 -1.06 5.34
C CYS A 87 -13.10 -0.98 4.06
N GLN A 88 -14.39 -0.62 4.18
CA GLN A 88 -15.34 -0.57 3.07
C GLN A 88 -14.90 0.32 1.89
N PRO A 89 -14.54 1.61 2.09
CA PRO A 89 -14.09 2.46 0.99
C PRO A 89 -12.81 1.97 0.31
N ILE A 90 -11.93 1.27 1.03
CA ILE A 90 -10.69 0.71 0.51
C ILE A 90 -10.97 -0.53 -0.33
N ARG A 91 -11.85 -1.42 0.15
CA ARG A 91 -12.32 -2.56 -0.63
C ARG A 91 -13.03 -2.12 -1.91
N GLN A 92 -13.91 -1.12 -1.82
CA GLN A 92 -14.57 -0.54 -2.98
C GLN A 92 -13.57 0.07 -3.97
N PHE A 93 -12.53 0.75 -3.47
CA PHE A 93 -11.46 1.26 -4.33
C PHE A 93 -10.76 0.13 -5.10
N GLY A 94 -10.37 -0.96 -4.41
CA GLY A 94 -9.76 -2.12 -5.06
C GLY A 94 -10.68 -2.76 -6.10
N GLN A 95 -11.97 -2.90 -5.80
CA GLN A 95 -12.94 -3.41 -6.77
C GLN A 95 -13.04 -2.51 -8.02
N ASN A 96 -13.12 -1.19 -7.83
CA ASN A 96 -13.18 -0.26 -8.95
C ASN A 96 -11.92 -0.29 -9.83
N VAL A 97 -10.76 -0.65 -9.27
CA VAL A 97 -9.52 -0.89 -10.03
C VAL A 97 -9.65 -2.15 -10.86
N LEU A 98 -10.13 -3.25 -10.27
CA LEU A 98 -10.32 -4.54 -10.96
C LEU A 98 -11.35 -4.46 -12.09
N ASP A 99 -12.35 -3.60 -11.96
CA ASP A 99 -13.36 -3.39 -13.01
C ASP A 99 -12.77 -2.72 -14.28
N ARG A 100 -11.55 -2.17 -14.20
CA ARG A 100 -10.90 -1.41 -15.27
C ARG A 100 -9.53 -1.94 -15.68
N LEU A 101 -8.89 -2.72 -14.83
CA LEU A 101 -7.55 -3.24 -15.04
C LEU A 101 -7.47 -4.68 -14.53
N ASP A 102 -7.02 -5.57 -15.40
CA ASP A 102 -6.68 -6.93 -14.99
C ASP A 102 -5.33 -6.92 -14.27
N ILE A 103 -5.39 -6.80 -12.95
CA ILE A 103 -4.23 -6.81 -12.06
C ILE A 103 -4.49 -7.69 -10.84
N ALA A 104 -3.43 -8.27 -10.29
CA ALA A 104 -3.47 -8.97 -9.03
C ALA A 104 -3.56 -7.97 -7.87
N ILE A 105 -4.43 -8.21 -6.89
CA ILE A 105 -4.55 -7.39 -5.68
C ILE A 105 -4.48 -8.31 -4.45
N THR A 106 -3.77 -7.89 -3.42
CA THR A 106 -3.93 -8.42 -2.07
C THR A 106 -4.14 -7.27 -1.09
N TYR A 107 -4.84 -7.54 0.00
CA TYR A 107 -5.05 -6.59 1.09
C TYR A 107 -4.10 -6.91 2.23
N TRP A 108 -3.38 -5.90 2.70
CA TRP A 108 -2.40 -6.05 3.76
C TRP A 108 -2.93 -5.50 5.08
N ASP A 109 -2.80 -6.31 6.12
CA ASP A 109 -3.22 -5.98 7.47
C ASP A 109 -2.24 -5.00 8.14
N GLU A 110 -2.71 -3.77 8.41
CA GLU A 110 -1.86 -2.67 8.88
C GLU A 110 -1.52 -2.69 10.38
N ARG A 111 -1.94 -3.70 11.16
CA ARG A 111 -1.91 -3.72 12.64
C ARG A 111 -0.56 -3.40 13.31
N LEU A 112 0.56 -3.53 12.60
CA LEU A 112 1.90 -3.38 13.17
C LEU A 112 2.67 -2.13 12.73
N SER A 113 2.16 -1.32 11.78
CA SER A 113 3.00 -0.29 11.15
C SER A 113 3.07 1.04 11.91
N THR A 114 1.93 1.60 12.35
CA THR A 114 1.90 2.99 12.83
C THR A 114 2.53 3.15 14.20
N SER A 115 2.24 2.24 15.14
CA SER A 115 2.72 2.34 16.53
C SER A 115 4.22 2.03 16.66
N ALA A 116 4.75 1.08 15.88
CA ALA A 116 6.18 0.77 15.85
C ALA A 116 7.00 1.93 15.24
N VAL A 117 6.48 2.55 14.19
CA VAL A 117 7.13 3.70 13.52
C VAL A 117 7.08 4.95 14.38
N GLU A 118 5.93 5.26 15.00
CA GLU A 118 5.85 6.38 15.93
C GLU A 118 6.86 6.22 17.07
N ARG A 119 7.07 5.00 17.56
CA ARG A 119 8.04 4.68 18.61
C ARG A 119 9.49 4.85 18.14
N PHE A 120 9.83 4.35 16.96
CA PHE A 120 11.15 4.59 16.35
C PHE A 120 11.45 6.09 16.16
N LEU A 121 10.47 6.85 15.67
CA LEU A 121 10.60 8.31 15.52
C LEU A 121 10.67 9.08 16.85
N ILE A 122 10.19 8.50 17.95
CA ILE A 122 10.35 9.04 19.31
C ILE A 122 11.79 8.83 19.78
N ASP A 123 12.33 7.63 19.59
CA ASP A 123 13.59 7.22 20.20
C ASP A 123 14.82 7.79 19.48
N GLU A 124 14.75 8.05 18.16
CA GLU A 124 15.94 8.47 17.38
C GLU A 124 15.98 9.94 16.92
N ALA A 125 14.87 10.69 16.93
CA ALA A 125 14.80 11.94 16.16
C ALA A 125 14.34 13.22 16.92
N ASP A 126 14.00 13.14 18.21
CA ASP A 126 13.52 14.26 19.05
C ASP A 126 12.50 15.19 18.34
N MET A 127 11.58 14.57 17.56
CA MET A 127 10.67 15.28 16.67
C MET A 127 9.36 15.65 17.37
N THR A 128 8.88 16.88 17.13
CA THR A 128 7.56 17.32 17.60
C THR A 128 6.44 16.42 17.06
N ARG A 129 5.35 16.25 17.83
CA ARG A 129 4.21 15.37 17.45
C ARG A 129 3.66 15.67 16.05
N LYS A 130 3.57 16.96 15.68
CA LYS A 130 3.09 17.40 14.36
C LYS A 130 4.01 16.93 13.23
N ARG A 131 5.32 17.12 13.37
CA ARG A 131 6.30 16.74 12.34
C ARG A 131 6.39 15.21 12.20
N ARG A 132 6.14 14.46 13.29
CA ARG A 132 6.03 13.00 13.25
C ARG A 132 4.85 12.52 12.42
N GLY A 133 3.64 13.06 12.65
CA GLY A 133 2.46 12.71 11.85
C GLY A 133 2.70 12.93 10.35
N GLU A 134 3.34 14.04 9.98
CA GLU A 134 3.69 14.32 8.59
C GLU A 134 4.70 13.32 7.97
N VAL A 135 5.60 12.75 8.78
CA VAL A 135 6.55 11.72 8.32
C VAL A 135 5.86 10.37 8.19
N VAL A 136 5.04 10.00 9.18
CA VAL A 136 4.26 8.75 9.18
C VAL A 136 3.35 8.72 7.95
N ASP A 137 2.59 9.79 7.70
CA ASP A 137 1.70 9.89 6.54
C ASP A 137 2.45 9.74 5.21
N LYS A 138 3.66 10.32 5.09
CA LYS A 138 4.47 10.21 3.87
C LYS A 138 5.08 8.84 3.64
N MET A 139 5.22 8.05 4.70
CA MET A 139 5.88 6.76 4.67
C MET A 139 4.89 5.59 4.77
N ALA A 140 3.61 5.85 5.04
CA ALA A 140 2.56 4.84 5.24
C ALA A 140 2.57 3.75 4.14
N ALA A 141 2.52 4.14 2.86
CA ALA A 141 2.56 3.20 1.75
C ALA A 141 3.84 2.35 1.70
N THR A 142 4.98 2.90 2.13
CA THR A 142 6.24 2.17 2.21
C THR A 142 6.20 1.14 3.31
N TYR A 143 5.64 1.48 4.48
CA TYR A 143 5.49 0.52 5.58
C TYR A 143 4.50 -0.59 5.28
N ILE A 144 3.38 -0.27 4.63
CA ILE A 144 2.41 -1.26 4.15
C ILE A 144 3.12 -2.25 3.24
N LEU A 145 3.83 -1.75 2.23
CA LEU A 145 4.50 -2.63 1.28
C LEU A 145 5.64 -3.40 1.94
N GLN A 146 6.50 -2.75 2.72
CA GLN A 146 7.63 -3.41 3.36
C GLN A 146 7.16 -4.50 4.32
N GLY A 147 6.18 -4.23 5.18
CA GLY A 147 5.62 -5.24 6.08
C GLY A 147 5.04 -6.43 5.33
N ALA A 148 4.40 -6.18 4.18
CA ALA A 148 3.93 -7.26 3.32
C ALA A 148 5.10 -8.08 2.76
N LEU A 149 6.13 -7.44 2.21
CA LEU A 149 7.33 -8.11 1.67
C LEU A 149 8.08 -8.91 2.75
N ASP A 150 8.17 -8.38 3.98
CA ASP A 150 8.82 -9.06 5.10
C ASP A 150 8.05 -10.31 5.55
N SER A 151 6.76 -10.45 5.21
CA SER A 151 5.96 -11.63 5.56
C SER A 151 6.22 -12.85 4.67
N ILE A 152 6.91 -12.66 3.55
CA ILE A 152 7.20 -13.72 2.56
C ILE A 152 8.71 -14.01 2.43
N ASN A 153 9.55 -13.29 3.19
CA ASN A 153 11.01 -13.44 3.21
C ASN A 153 11.48 -13.86 4.61
#